data_AF-A0A0C3B272-F1
#
_entry.id   AF-A0A0C3B272-F1
#
_cell.length_a   1.000
_cell.length_b   1.000
_cell.length_c   1.000
_cell.angle_alpha   90.00
_cell.angle_beta   90.00
_cell.angle_gamma   90.00
#
_symmetry.space_group_name_H-M   'P 1'
#
loop_
_entity.id
_entity.type
_entity.pdbx_description
1 polymer ?
#
loop_
_entity_poly.entity_id
_entity_poly.type
_entity_poly.pdbx_seq_one_letter_code
_entity_poly.pdbx_strand_id
1 'polypeptide(L)'
;ARRRPIVGCHILHFLREVEDPKQCVQSIGENPCGFCGQDGCFTQLKAKKHGGLSIVSNCPYHYAGMNYKAAAQFAKSSPCTNIPIHCPLCPSAISGDPQTIWKYNAVYHLISEYSNGNIPPSIPGQLLVQIFMAKEEENALGIHERVTNSWRERNNIPDSDGFQELVQNMQKRDRSDTVSTSFSDSHDPKRSKLGGIPE
;
A
#
# COMPACT_ATOMS: atom_id res chain seq x y z
N ALA A 1 -17.05 -4.32 -22.43
CA ALA A 1 -15.59 -4.06 -22.41
C ALA A 1 -14.90 -5.16 -21.60
N ARG A 2 -14.03 -5.98 -22.21
CA ARG A 2 -13.21 -6.95 -21.45
C ARG A 2 -12.26 -6.16 -20.55
N ARG A 3 -12.38 -6.30 -19.23
CA ARG A 3 -11.37 -5.77 -18.30
C ARG A 3 -10.06 -6.47 -18.65
N ARG A 4 -9.01 -5.71 -18.96
CA ARG A 4 -7.67 -6.29 -19.12
C ARG A 4 -7.31 -7.04 -17.83
N PRO A 5 -6.69 -8.23 -17.92
CA PRO A 5 -6.15 -8.92 -16.76
C PRO A 5 -5.28 -7.95 -15.96
N ILE A 6 -5.42 -7.97 -14.64
CA ILE A 6 -4.63 -7.11 -13.78
C ILE A 6 -3.22 -7.70 -13.71
N VAL A 7 -2.20 -6.98 -14.17
CA VAL A 7 -0.81 -7.45 -14.23
C VAL A 7 -0.29 -7.94 -12.88
N GLY A 8 -0.71 -7.33 -11.78
CA GLY A 8 -0.38 -7.81 -10.43
C GLY A 8 -0.76 -9.28 -10.20
N CYS A 9 -1.84 -9.77 -10.80
CA CYS A 9 -2.23 -11.19 -10.75
C CYS A 9 -1.13 -12.07 -11.33
N HIS A 10 -0.63 -11.74 -12.52
CA HIS A 10 0.40 -12.50 -13.22
C HIS A 10 1.73 -12.49 -12.44
N ILE A 11 2.11 -11.31 -11.93
CA ILE A 11 3.30 -11.15 -11.06
C ILE A 11 3.17 -12.05 -9.84
N LEU A 12 2.01 -12.05 -9.18
CA LEU A 12 1.84 -12.82 -7.95
C LEU A 12 1.84 -14.34 -8.20
N HIS A 13 1.25 -14.82 -9.29
CA HIS A 13 1.34 -16.25 -9.66
C HIS A 13 2.78 -16.66 -9.92
N PHE A 14 3.53 -15.83 -10.65
CA PHE A 14 4.96 -16.04 -10.89
C PHE A 14 5.75 -16.12 -9.57
N LEU A 15 5.56 -15.15 -8.66
CA LEU A 15 6.23 -15.12 -7.34
C LEU A 15 5.83 -16.29 -6.43
N ARG A 16 4.68 -16.91 -6.65
CA ARG A 16 4.19 -18.07 -5.90
C ARG A 16 4.49 -19.39 -6.56
N GLU A 17 5.19 -19.38 -7.70
CA GLU A 17 5.57 -20.59 -8.46
C GLU A 17 4.34 -21.44 -8.85
N VAL A 18 3.23 -20.78 -9.19
CA VAL A 18 1.99 -21.46 -9.60
C VAL A 18 1.58 -21.08 -11.01
N GLU A 19 0.85 -21.98 -11.66
CA GLU A 19 0.31 -21.74 -12.99
C GLU A 19 -0.67 -20.56 -12.97
N ASP A 20 -0.47 -19.63 -13.90
CA ASP A 20 -1.34 -18.48 -14.08
C ASP A 20 -2.57 -18.88 -14.93
N PRO A 21 -3.78 -18.88 -14.36
CA PRO A 21 -4.98 -19.36 -15.04
C PRO A 21 -5.38 -18.48 -16.23
N LYS A 22 -4.83 -17.25 -16.32
CA LYS A 22 -5.13 -16.31 -17.39
C LYS A 22 -4.08 -16.31 -18.50
N GLN A 23 -3.04 -17.14 -18.37
CA GLN A 23 -1.88 -17.26 -19.26
C GLN A 23 -1.33 -15.91 -19.71
N CYS A 24 -0.27 -15.44 -19.06
CA CYS A 24 0.41 -14.23 -19.50
C CYS A 24 0.95 -14.40 -20.92
N VAL A 25 0.67 -13.43 -21.81
CA VAL A 25 1.17 -13.43 -23.19
C VAL A 25 2.69 -13.24 -23.24
N GLN A 26 3.28 -12.76 -22.14
CA GLN A 26 4.69 -12.40 -22.01
C GLN A 26 5.23 -12.91 -20.68
N SER A 27 6.54 -13.17 -20.62
CA SER A 27 7.22 -13.53 -19.38
C SER A 27 7.22 -12.37 -18.39
N ILE A 28 7.03 -12.68 -17.10
CA ILE A 28 7.25 -11.72 -16.01
C ILE A 28 8.75 -11.50 -15.84
N GLY A 29 9.15 -10.23 -15.71
CA GLY A 29 10.53 -9.84 -15.44
C GLY A 29 10.97 -10.10 -14.00
N GLU A 30 12.26 -9.97 -13.72
CA GLU A 30 12.81 -10.17 -12.36
C GLU A 30 12.47 -9.00 -11.42
N ASN A 31 12.36 -7.79 -11.98
CA ASN A 31 11.96 -6.56 -11.27
C ASN A 31 10.73 -5.94 -11.96
N PRO A 32 9.60 -6.66 -11.95
CA PRO A 32 8.52 -6.40 -12.90
C PRO A 32 7.80 -5.08 -12.59
N CYS A 33 7.54 -4.32 -13.64
CA CYS A 33 6.67 -3.15 -13.58
C CYS A 33 5.23 -3.56 -13.28
N GLY A 34 4.60 -2.96 -12.26
CA GLY A 34 3.20 -3.25 -11.94
C GLY A 34 2.18 -2.90 -13.02
N PHE A 35 2.56 -2.12 -14.05
CA PHE A 35 1.70 -1.80 -15.20
C PHE A 35 1.78 -2.81 -16.35
N CYS A 36 2.94 -3.44 -16.59
CA CYS A 36 3.15 -4.31 -17.75
C CYS A 36 3.79 -5.66 -17.46
N GLY A 37 4.34 -5.88 -16.27
CA GLY A 37 4.96 -7.12 -15.83
C GLY A 37 6.41 -7.29 -16.31
N GLN A 38 6.93 -6.35 -17.09
CA GLN A 38 8.29 -6.39 -17.64
C GLN A 38 9.26 -5.51 -16.87
N ASP A 39 10.55 -5.74 -17.07
CA ASP A 39 11.64 -4.94 -16.51
C ASP A 39 11.91 -3.68 -17.34
N GLY A 40 12.78 -2.80 -16.81
CA GLY A 40 13.26 -1.61 -17.53
C GLY A 40 12.31 -0.41 -17.53
N CYS A 41 11.10 -0.55 -16.99
CA CYS A 41 10.21 0.60 -16.79
C CYS A 41 10.69 1.47 -15.62
N PHE A 42 10.82 2.77 -15.87
CA PHE A 42 10.97 3.76 -14.83
C PHE A 42 9.60 4.06 -14.20
N THR A 43 9.52 4.03 -12.88
CA THR A 43 8.34 4.42 -12.11
C THR A 43 8.79 5.19 -10.87
N GLN A 44 8.20 6.36 -10.64
CA GLN A 44 8.48 7.21 -9.49
C GLN A 44 7.15 7.62 -8.84
N LEU A 45 7.04 7.36 -7.55
CA LEU A 45 5.99 7.90 -6.70
C LEU A 45 6.39 9.32 -6.28
N LYS A 46 5.46 10.28 -6.42
CA LYS A 46 5.69 11.70 -6.10
C LYS A 46 4.57 12.26 -5.24
N ALA A 47 4.94 13.09 -4.27
CA ALA A 47 3.97 13.89 -3.53
C ALA A 47 3.39 14.99 -4.43
N LYS A 48 2.07 15.19 -4.35
CA LYS A 48 1.39 16.31 -5.03
C LYS A 48 1.45 17.57 -4.16
N LYS A 49 1.48 18.75 -4.80
CA LYS A 49 1.51 20.06 -4.12
C LYS A 49 0.37 20.26 -3.10
N HIS A 50 -0.82 19.74 -3.40
CA HIS A 50 -2.01 19.86 -2.55
C HIS A 50 -2.29 18.60 -1.71
N GLY A 51 -1.24 17.81 -1.44
CA GLY A 51 -1.36 16.55 -0.73
C GLY A 51 -1.76 15.37 -1.62
N GLY A 52 -1.47 14.17 -1.13
CA GLY A 52 -1.66 12.93 -1.88
C GLY A 52 -0.48 12.58 -2.78
N LEU A 53 -0.64 11.47 -3.50
CA LEU A 53 0.42 10.86 -4.29
C LEU A 53 0.05 10.78 -5.77
N SER A 54 1.05 10.89 -6.64
CA SER A 54 0.99 10.67 -8.09
C SER A 54 2.08 9.71 -8.51
N ILE A 55 1.81 8.97 -9.58
CA ILE A 55 2.78 8.07 -10.20
C ILE A 55 3.25 8.73 -11.50
N VAL A 56 4.56 8.80 -11.68
CA VAL A 56 5.20 9.14 -12.94
C VAL A 56 5.84 7.87 -13.47
N SER A 57 5.56 7.48 -14.72
CA SER A 57 6.16 6.29 -15.31
C SER A 57 6.35 6.46 -16.82
N ASN A 58 7.40 5.85 -17.36
CA ASN A 58 7.63 5.73 -18.79
C ASN A 58 6.97 4.47 -19.40
N CYS A 59 6.29 3.66 -18.59
CA CYS A 59 5.64 2.44 -19.07
C CYS A 59 4.51 2.80 -20.07
N PRO A 60 4.45 2.18 -21.26
CA PRO A 60 3.37 2.43 -22.23
C PRO A 60 1.97 2.11 -21.71
N TYR A 61 1.88 1.29 -20.66
CA TYR A 61 0.63 0.89 -20.01
C TYR A 61 0.29 1.73 -18.77
N HIS A 62 1.11 2.74 -18.45
CA HIS A 62 0.84 3.66 -17.35
C HIS A 62 -0.45 4.45 -17.61
N TYR A 63 -1.37 4.39 -16.65
CA TYR A 63 -2.59 5.19 -16.66
C TYR A 63 -2.50 6.31 -15.61
N ALA A 64 -2.31 7.54 -16.06
CA ALA A 64 -2.12 8.71 -15.19
C ALA A 64 -3.33 9.03 -14.29
N GLY A 65 -4.53 8.56 -14.65
CA GLY A 65 -5.75 8.74 -13.86
C GLY A 65 -5.92 7.72 -12.72
N MET A 66 -4.92 6.89 -12.43
CA MET A 66 -4.99 5.90 -11.35
C MET A 66 -5.20 6.60 -10.01
N ASN A 67 -6.27 6.22 -9.29
CA ASN A 67 -6.48 6.67 -7.92
C ASN A 67 -5.61 5.83 -6.97
N TYR A 68 -4.48 6.41 -6.55
CA TYR A 68 -3.51 5.72 -5.69
C TYR A 68 -4.14 5.19 -4.40
N LYS A 69 -4.92 6.01 -3.69
CA LYS A 69 -5.52 5.62 -2.40
C LYS A 69 -6.51 4.47 -2.57
N ALA A 70 -7.31 4.49 -3.63
CA ALA A 70 -8.22 3.39 -3.94
C ALA A 70 -7.47 2.11 -4.34
N ALA A 71 -6.43 2.22 -5.15
CA ALA A 71 -5.61 1.08 -5.56
C ALA A 71 -4.80 0.47 -4.40
N ALA A 72 -4.46 1.27 -3.38
CA ALA A 72 -3.79 0.80 -2.17
C ALA A 72 -4.71 -0.02 -1.25
N GLN A 73 -6.02 0.01 -1.48
CA GLN A 73 -7.01 -0.65 -0.65
C GLN A 73 -7.55 -1.89 -1.37
N PHE A 74 -7.52 -3.01 -0.67
CA PHE A 74 -8.15 -4.23 -1.16
C PHE A 74 -9.68 -4.02 -1.28
N ALA A 75 -10.22 -4.41 -2.43
CA ALA A 75 -11.66 -4.54 -2.63
C ALA A 75 -11.94 -5.77 -3.50
N LYS A 76 -13.00 -6.53 -3.21
CA LYS A 76 -13.35 -7.73 -3.98
C LYS A 76 -13.54 -7.46 -5.48
N SER A 77 -13.99 -6.25 -5.84
CA SER A 77 -14.16 -5.82 -7.23
C SER A 77 -12.86 -5.41 -7.93
N SER A 78 -11.81 -5.12 -7.16
CA SER A 78 -10.47 -4.71 -7.60
C SER A 78 -9.41 -5.21 -6.60
N PRO A 79 -9.11 -6.52 -6.59
CA PRO A 79 -8.37 -7.14 -5.49
C PRO A 79 -6.87 -6.84 -5.47
N CYS A 80 -6.30 -6.38 -6.58
CA CYS A 80 -4.86 -6.13 -6.68
C CYS A 80 -4.46 -4.82 -5.99
N THR A 81 -3.62 -4.91 -4.96
CA THR A 81 -3.01 -3.76 -4.28
C THR A 81 -1.56 -3.49 -4.68
N ASN A 82 -1.10 -4.07 -5.80
CA ASN A 82 0.23 -3.82 -6.34
C ASN A 82 0.39 -2.37 -6.80
N ILE A 83 0.83 -1.51 -5.89
CA ILE A 83 1.10 -0.10 -6.09
C ILE A 83 2.60 0.18 -5.94
N PRO A 84 3.13 1.25 -6.53
CA PRO A 84 4.46 1.72 -6.19
C PRO A 84 4.47 2.27 -4.76
N ILE A 85 5.52 2.01 -3.99
CA ILE A 85 5.75 2.50 -2.64
C ILE A 85 7.18 3.04 -2.53
N HIS A 86 7.45 3.84 -1.50
CA HIS A 86 8.81 4.30 -1.22
C HIS A 86 9.59 3.27 -0.39
N CYS A 87 10.83 3.00 -0.79
CA CYS A 87 11.76 2.25 0.04
C CYS A 87 12.53 3.21 0.96
N PRO A 88 12.33 3.17 2.29
CA PRO A 88 13.05 4.04 3.23
C PRO A 88 14.51 3.63 3.45
N LEU A 89 14.91 2.44 2.99
CA LEU A 89 16.30 1.97 3.09
C LEU A 89 17.16 2.43 1.92
N CYS A 90 16.54 2.84 0.80
CA CYS A 90 17.27 3.36 -0.34
C CYS A 90 17.75 4.78 -0.08
N PRO A 91 18.96 5.13 -0.56
CA PRO A 91 19.31 6.53 -0.70
C PRO A 91 18.29 7.21 -1.62
N SER A 92 18.00 8.48 -1.34
CA SER A 92 17.16 9.27 -2.22
C SER A 92 17.88 9.51 -3.55
N ALA A 93 17.11 9.64 -4.62
CA ALA A 93 17.64 10.02 -5.92
C ALA A 93 18.26 11.42 -5.87
N ILE A 94 19.02 11.80 -6.89
CA ILE A 94 19.61 13.15 -7.02
C ILE A 94 18.51 14.23 -6.97
N SER A 95 17.29 13.92 -7.40
CA SER A 95 16.13 14.84 -7.30
C SER A 95 15.63 15.05 -5.87
N GLY A 96 16.14 14.29 -4.89
CA GLY A 96 15.66 14.25 -3.51
C GLY A 96 14.45 13.34 -3.30
N ASP A 97 13.91 12.72 -4.36
CA ASP A 97 12.79 11.79 -4.23
C ASP A 97 13.27 10.43 -3.67
N PRO A 98 12.54 9.79 -2.73
CA PRO A 98 12.89 8.44 -2.28
C PRO A 98 12.71 7.42 -3.41
N GLN A 99 13.54 6.38 -3.40
CA GLN A 99 13.44 5.29 -4.37
C GLN A 99 12.05 4.65 -4.34
N THR A 100 11.51 4.37 -5.51
CA THR A 100 10.20 3.74 -5.69
C THR A 100 10.35 2.28 -6.07
N ILE A 101 9.58 1.42 -5.43
CA ILE A 101 9.51 -0.03 -5.70
C ILE A 101 8.05 -0.48 -5.78
N TRP A 102 7.76 -1.54 -6.52
CA TRP A 102 6.40 -2.12 -6.56
C TRP A 102 6.16 -3.01 -5.35
N LYS A 103 4.98 -2.87 -4.72
CA LYS A 103 4.60 -3.60 -3.50
C LYS A 103 4.90 -5.10 -3.59
N TYR A 104 4.47 -5.77 -4.66
CA TYR A 104 4.63 -7.22 -4.79
C TYR A 104 6.10 -7.64 -4.96
N ASN A 105 6.95 -6.76 -5.49
CA ASN A 105 8.38 -7.01 -5.66
C ASN A 105 9.22 -6.55 -4.46
N ALA A 106 8.62 -5.95 -3.44
CA ALA A 106 9.37 -5.26 -2.40
C ALA A 106 10.23 -6.20 -1.54
N VAL A 107 9.76 -7.42 -1.26
CA VAL A 107 10.55 -8.42 -0.50
C VAL A 107 11.80 -8.81 -1.29
N TYR A 108 11.67 -9.04 -2.59
CA TYR A 108 12.80 -9.38 -3.45
C TYR A 108 13.82 -8.24 -3.48
N HIS A 109 13.37 -7.01 -3.71
CA HIS A 109 14.22 -5.82 -3.64
C HIS A 109 14.94 -5.68 -2.29
N LEU A 110 14.24 -5.91 -1.18
CA LEU A 110 14.84 -5.84 0.15
C LEU A 110 15.95 -6.88 0.31
N ILE A 111 15.72 -8.10 -0.16
CA ILE A 111 16.71 -9.17 -0.09
C ILE A 111 17.91 -8.86 -1.00
N SER A 112 17.68 -8.42 -2.25
CA SER A 112 18.76 -8.19 -3.22
C SER A 112 19.65 -7.01 -2.85
N GLU A 113 19.07 -5.92 -2.36
CA GLU A 113 19.80 -4.67 -2.11
C GLU A 113 20.35 -4.55 -0.68
N TYR A 114 19.71 -5.20 0.30
CA TYR A 114 19.99 -4.99 1.72
C TYR A 114 20.37 -6.24 2.51
N SER A 115 20.34 -7.42 1.92
CA SER A 115 20.88 -8.59 2.62
C SER A 115 22.41 -8.52 2.68
N ASN A 116 22.97 -8.91 3.82
CA ASN A 116 24.41 -9.08 3.95
C ASN A 116 24.72 -10.56 4.11
N GLY A 117 25.08 -11.21 2.99
CA GLY A 117 25.23 -12.67 2.94
C GLY A 117 23.92 -13.37 3.27
N ASN A 118 23.90 -14.13 4.37
CA ASN A 118 22.73 -14.87 4.85
C ASN A 118 21.89 -14.10 5.89
N ILE A 119 22.23 -12.84 6.17
CA ILE A 119 21.51 -12.03 7.17
C ILE A 119 20.46 -11.18 6.44
N PRO A 120 19.15 -11.41 6.70
CA PRO A 120 18.10 -10.60 6.11
C PRO A 120 18.15 -9.17 6.65
N PRO A 121 17.69 -8.17 5.87
CA PRO A 121 17.67 -6.79 6.31
C PRO A 121 16.70 -6.58 7.47
N SER A 122 17.01 -5.61 8.33
CA SER A 122 16.04 -5.11 9.31
C SER A 122 14.99 -4.25 8.60
N ILE A 123 13.76 -4.76 8.50
CA ILE A 123 12.67 -4.09 7.79
C ILE A 123 11.95 -3.14 8.76
N PRO A 124 11.85 -1.83 8.48
CA PRO A 124 11.06 -0.91 9.29
C PRO A 124 9.60 -1.36 9.37
N GLY A 125 8.98 -1.29 10.56
CA GLY A 125 7.60 -1.77 10.77
C GLY A 125 6.58 -1.14 9.81
N GLN A 126 6.73 0.16 9.49
CA GLN A 126 5.87 0.83 8.52
C GLN A 126 6.00 0.27 7.10
N LEU A 127 7.22 -0.11 6.68
CA LEU A 127 7.43 -0.74 5.38
C LEU A 127 6.84 -2.15 5.37
N LEU A 128 7.01 -2.90 6.47
CA LEU A 128 6.43 -4.24 6.62
C LEU A 128 4.90 -4.21 6.41
N VAL A 129 4.22 -3.22 7.00
CA VAL A 129 2.76 -3.02 6.81
C VAL A 129 2.43 -2.66 5.36
N GLN A 130 3.26 -1.87 4.67
CA GLN A 130 3.01 -1.45 3.28
C GLN A 130 3.21 -2.59 2.28
N ILE A 131 4.19 -3.47 2.50
CA ILE A 131 4.49 -4.59 1.58
C ILE A 131 3.62 -5.82 1.84
N PHE A 132 2.92 -5.87 2.97
CA PHE A 132 2.07 -6.99 3.37
C PHE A 132 0.98 -7.30 2.34
N MET A 133 0.84 -8.58 2.00
CA MET A 133 -0.20 -9.12 1.12
C MET A 133 -1.12 -10.04 1.92
N ALA A 134 -2.39 -9.69 2.02
CA ALA A 134 -3.37 -10.46 2.78
C ALA A 134 -3.74 -11.76 2.04
N LYS A 135 -4.02 -12.85 2.76
CA LYS A 135 -4.51 -14.09 2.11
C LYS A 135 -5.79 -13.87 1.31
N GLU A 136 -6.68 -12.99 1.76
CA GLU A 136 -7.90 -12.64 1.03
C GLU A 136 -7.59 -12.00 -0.33
N GLU A 137 -6.54 -11.17 -0.41
CA GLU A 137 -6.07 -10.59 -1.66
C GLU A 137 -5.52 -11.66 -2.62
N GLU A 138 -4.66 -12.55 -2.13
CA GLU A 138 -4.09 -13.63 -2.94
C GLU A 138 -5.19 -14.58 -3.44
N ASN A 139 -6.13 -14.94 -2.58
CA ASN A 139 -7.28 -15.78 -2.92
C ASN A 139 -8.20 -15.11 -3.96
N ALA A 140 -8.47 -13.81 -3.82
CA ALA A 140 -9.26 -13.06 -4.80
C ALA A 140 -8.55 -12.90 -6.16
N LEU A 141 -7.22 -13.04 -6.18
CA LEU A 141 -6.43 -13.10 -7.40
C LEU A 141 -6.32 -14.51 -8.00
N GLY A 142 -6.81 -15.55 -7.31
CA GLY A 142 -6.83 -16.93 -7.80
C GLY A 142 -5.78 -17.84 -7.17
N ILE A 143 -5.03 -17.36 -6.18
CA ILE A 143 -4.03 -18.15 -5.46
C ILE A 143 -4.68 -18.72 -4.20
N HIS A 144 -4.95 -20.02 -4.21
CA HIS A 144 -5.65 -20.67 -3.12
C HIS A 144 -4.86 -20.55 -1.81
N GLU A 145 -5.56 -20.35 -0.69
CA GLU A 145 -4.95 -20.12 0.63
C GLU A 145 -3.90 -21.17 1.01
N ARG A 146 -4.19 -22.46 0.74
CA ARG A 146 -3.23 -23.57 0.90
C ARG A 146 -1.86 -23.30 0.24
N VAL A 147 -1.84 -22.73 -0.96
CA VAL A 147 -0.62 -22.41 -1.71
C VAL A 147 0.13 -21.30 -0.99
N THR A 148 -0.58 -20.25 -0.60
CA THR A 148 0.00 -19.15 0.20
C THR A 148 0.62 -19.68 1.49
N ASN A 149 -0.10 -20.49 2.25
CA ASN A 149 0.36 -21.02 3.53
C ASN A 149 1.63 -21.87 3.34
N SER A 150 1.59 -22.84 2.41
CA SER A 150 2.76 -23.68 2.12
C SER A 150 3.94 -22.88 1.57
N TRP A 151 3.71 -21.83 0.78
CA TRP A 151 4.79 -20.96 0.30
C TRP A 151 5.39 -20.13 1.43
N ARG A 152 4.57 -19.55 2.32
CA ARG A 152 5.04 -18.78 3.48
C ARG A 152 5.86 -19.65 4.43
N GLU A 153 5.37 -20.86 4.75
CA GLU A 153 6.08 -21.84 5.58
C GLU A 153 7.45 -22.21 4.98
N ARG A 154 7.48 -22.58 3.69
CA ARG A 154 8.75 -22.93 3.00
C ARG A 154 9.77 -21.80 2.99
N ASN A 155 9.30 -20.55 2.98
CA ASN A 155 10.16 -19.36 2.89
C ASN A 155 10.37 -18.66 4.24
N ASN A 156 9.93 -19.26 5.36
CA ASN A 156 10.00 -18.66 6.70
C ASN A 156 9.38 -17.26 6.80
N ILE A 157 8.28 -17.04 6.06
CA ILE A 157 7.56 -15.77 6.07
C ILE A 157 6.42 -15.88 7.08
N PRO A 158 6.38 -15.01 8.11
CA PRO A 158 5.38 -15.11 9.16
C PRO A 158 3.98 -14.84 8.61
N ASP A 159 3.00 -15.58 9.14
CA ASP A 159 1.62 -15.27 8.84
C ASP A 159 1.26 -13.92 9.43
N SER A 160 0.62 -13.09 8.63
CA SER A 160 0.47 -11.67 8.94
C SER A 160 -0.96 -11.13 8.82
N ASP A 161 -1.93 -12.00 8.55
CA ASP A 161 -3.35 -11.59 8.49
C ASP A 161 -3.84 -11.00 9.83
N GLY A 162 -3.29 -11.44 10.96
CA GLY A 162 -3.56 -10.86 12.29
C GLY A 162 -3.04 -9.42 12.48
N PHE A 163 -2.08 -8.95 11.67
CA PHE A 163 -1.59 -7.57 11.76
C PHE A 163 -2.56 -6.56 11.15
N GLN A 164 -3.42 -6.99 10.22
CA GLN A 164 -4.37 -6.10 9.57
C GLN A 164 -5.43 -5.58 10.54
N GLU A 165 -5.89 -6.43 11.48
CA GLU A 165 -6.77 -6.00 12.57
C GLU A 165 -6.07 -4.99 13.48
N LEU A 166 -4.78 -5.19 13.78
CA LEU A 166 -3.99 -4.27 14.61
C LEU A 166 -3.86 -2.89 13.94
N VAL A 167 -3.52 -2.85 12.65
CA VAL A 167 -3.36 -1.60 11.88
C VAL A 167 -4.70 -0.88 11.70
N GLN A 168 -5.78 -1.60 11.40
CA GLN A 168 -7.12 -1.01 11.31
C GLN A 168 -7.58 -0.44 12.66
N ASN A 169 -7.25 -1.10 13.77
CA ASN A 169 -7.57 -0.62 15.11
C ASN A 169 -6.73 0.61 15.49
N MET A 170 -5.47 0.69 15.08
CA MET A 170 -4.65 1.90 15.26
C MET A 170 -5.20 3.09 14.47
N GLN A 171 -5.57 2.90 13.21
CA GLN A 171 -6.15 3.97 12.37
C GLN A 171 -7.54 4.43 12.84
N LYS A 172 -8.31 3.57 13.51
CA LYS A 172 -9.59 3.95 14.14
C LYS A 172 -9.39 4.82 15.39
N ARG A 173 -8.31 4.61 16.15
CA ARG A 173 -8.01 5.39 17.37
C ARG A 173 -7.63 6.83 17.04
N ASP A 174 -6.84 7.07 15.99
CA ASP A 174 -6.47 8.42 15.56
C ASP A 174 -7.66 9.28 15.06
N ARG A 175 -8.83 8.67 14.81
CA ARG A 175 -10.05 9.37 14.41
C ARG A 175 -10.94 9.81 15.57
N SER A 176 -10.69 9.32 16.79
CA SER A 176 -11.52 9.64 17.95
C SER A 176 -10.98 10.78 18.81
N ASP A 177 -9.75 11.24 18.57
CA ASP A 177 -9.10 12.28 19.39
C ASP A 177 -9.38 13.73 18.91
N THR A 178 -10.61 14.00 18.43
CA THR A 178 -11.14 15.37 18.50
C THR A 178 -11.75 15.57 19.88
N VAL A 179 -10.94 16.10 20.80
CA VAL A 179 -11.35 16.60 22.11
C VAL A 179 -12.52 17.57 21.92
N SER A 180 -13.73 17.15 22.30
CA SER A 180 -14.85 18.05 22.53
C SER A 180 -14.53 18.88 23.76
N THR A 181 -14.28 20.17 23.59
CA THR A 181 -14.24 21.14 24.68
C THR A 181 -15.67 21.42 25.16
N SER A 182 -16.24 20.49 25.91
CA SER A 182 -17.43 20.74 26.71
C SER A 182 -17.01 21.13 28.13
N PHE A 183 -16.75 22.43 28.32
CA PHE A 183 -16.87 23.07 29.63
C PHE A 183 -18.25 23.71 29.69
N SER A 184 -19.20 22.99 30.29
CA SER A 184 -20.52 23.50 30.63
C SER A 184 -20.47 24.32 31.91
N ASP A 185 -21.19 25.44 31.83
CA ASP A 185 -21.67 26.36 32.85
C ASP A 185 -21.87 25.82 34.27
N SER A 186 -21.53 26.64 35.27
CA SER A 186 -22.44 26.99 36.38
C SER A 186 -21.90 28.13 37.25
N HIS A 187 -22.51 29.32 37.18
CA HIS A 187 -23.18 29.96 38.32
C HIS A 187 -23.66 31.39 38.01
N ASP A 188 -24.99 31.55 37.95
CA ASP A 188 -25.77 32.78 38.23
C ASP A 188 -25.83 32.95 39.77
N PRO A 189 -25.84 34.14 40.41
CA PRO A 189 -26.98 35.06 40.33
C PRO A 189 -26.67 36.59 40.47
N LYS A 190 -27.46 37.44 39.81
CA LYS A 190 -28.18 38.64 40.38
C LYS A 190 -28.33 39.83 39.41
N ARG A 191 -29.53 39.94 38.84
CA ARG A 191 -30.48 41.08 38.93
C ARG A 191 -29.93 42.49 39.24
N SER A 192 -29.98 43.39 38.25
CA SER A 192 -30.58 44.75 38.27
C SER A 192 -30.44 45.36 36.86
N LYS A 193 -31.48 45.40 36.03
CA LYS A 193 -32.52 46.44 35.85
C LYS A 193 -31.97 47.85 35.56
N LEU A 194 -32.59 48.48 34.53
CA LEU A 194 -32.44 49.85 33.98
C LEU A 194 -31.50 49.89 32.76
N GLY A 195 -31.90 50.31 31.57
CA GLY A 195 -33.12 50.95 31.08
C GLY A 195 -32.73 51.89 29.94
N GLY A 196 -33.56 51.98 28.90
CA GLY A 196 -33.53 53.09 27.93
C GLY A 196 -32.82 52.81 26.60
N ILE A 197 -33.64 52.81 25.54
CA ILE A 197 -33.31 52.78 24.11
C ILE A 197 -33.20 54.26 23.62
N PRO A 198 -33.10 54.55 22.31
CA PRO A 198 -31.94 54.79 21.45
C PRO A 198 -31.73 56.28 21.08
N GLU A 199 -30.63 56.57 20.38
CA GLU A 199 -30.64 57.16 19.01
C GLU A 199 -29.29 56.89 18.32
#